data_AF-A0ABD1L8N9-F1
#
_entry.id   AF-A0ABD1L8N9-F1
#
_cell.length_a   1.000
_cell.length_b   1.000
_cell.length_c   1.000
_cell.angle_alpha   90.00
_cell.angle_beta   90.00
_cell.angle_gamma   90.00
#
_symmetry.space_group_name_H-M   'P 1'
#
loop_
_entity.id
_entity.type
_entity.pdbx_description
1 polymer ?
#
loop_
_entity_poly.entity_id
_entity_poly.type
_entity_poly.pdbx_seq_one_letter_code
_entity_poly.pdbx_strand_id
1 'polypeptide(L)'
;MVIVVSFGGPRVGNESFMKQLEQNGIKILRIVNVDDVVTKVPWLVVNLEDMTSSEDAQLRLSSKELPYLNKGDVAMSHDLKTYLHLVKIL
;
A
#
# COMPACT_ATOMS: atom_id res chain seq x y z
N MET A 1 1.86 23.04 -2.14
CA MET A 1 2.38 21.68 -2.39
C MET A 1 1.90 20.79 -1.28
N VAL A 2 1.18 19.72 -1.60
CA VAL A 2 0.61 18.78 -0.63
C VAL A 2 1.27 17.42 -0.83
N ILE A 3 1.67 16.78 0.27
CA ILE A 3 2.27 15.43 0.25
C ILE A 3 1.36 14.53 1.07
N VAL A 4 1.01 13.38 0.50
CA VAL A 4 0.20 12.35 1.16
C VAL A 4 1.08 11.13 1.39
N VAL A 5 1.18 10.71 2.65
CA VAL A 5 1.76 9.41 3.02
C VAL A 5 0.62 8.56 3.56
N SER A 6 0.38 7.40 2.93
CA SER A 6 -0.70 6.50 3.32
C SER A 6 -0.17 5.13 3.74
N PHE A 7 -0.88 4.48 4.65
CA PHE A 7 -0.58 3.15 5.18
C PHE A 7 -1.78 2.24 4.95
N GLY A 8 -1.58 1.05 4.39
CA GLY A 8 -2.63 0.03 4.24
C GLY A 8 -3.78 0.37 3.30
N GLY A 9 -3.84 1.61 2.76
CA GLY A 9 -4.94 2.04 1.90
C GLY A 9 -5.02 1.18 0.62
N PRO A 10 -6.23 0.82 0.15
CA PRO A 10 -6.42 0.19 -1.15
C PRO A 10 -6.03 1.16 -2.28
N ARG A 11 -5.89 0.68 -3.53
CA ARG A 11 -5.76 1.64 -4.65
C ARG A 11 -7.10 2.30 -4.93
N VAL A 12 -7.01 3.57 -5.34
CA VAL A 12 -8.15 4.42 -5.68
C VAL A 12 -7.85 5.10 -7.01
N GLY A 13 -8.83 5.11 -7.91
CA GLY A 13 -8.71 5.73 -9.22
C GLY A 13 -7.90 4.88 -10.23
N ASN A 14 -7.58 5.52 -11.36
CA ASN A 14 -6.81 4.95 -12.47
C ASN A 14 -5.60 5.86 -12.82
N GLU A 15 -4.88 5.58 -13.89
CA GLU A 15 -3.71 6.38 -14.31
C GLU A 15 -4.07 7.87 -14.57
N SER A 16 -5.25 8.15 -15.11
CA SER A 16 -5.72 9.53 -15.33
C SER A 16 -5.90 10.28 -14.01
N PHE A 17 -6.41 9.59 -12.98
CA PHE A 17 -6.52 10.15 -11.63
C PHE A 17 -5.13 10.48 -11.06
N MET A 18 -4.15 9.58 -11.18
CA MET A 18 -2.78 9.84 -10.73
C MET A 18 -2.14 11.01 -11.45
N LYS A 19 -2.28 11.09 -12.79
CA LYS A 19 -1.77 12.21 -13.58
C LYS A 19 -2.38 13.55 -13.16
N GLN A 20 -3.67 13.59 -12.86
CA GLN A 20 -4.32 14.80 -12.35
C GLN A 20 -3.76 15.22 -10.99
N LEU A 21 -3.50 14.27 -10.08
CA LEU A 21 -2.90 14.58 -8.78
C LEU A 21 -1.49 15.17 -8.95
N GLU A 22 -0.67 14.58 -9.81
CA GLU A 22 0.68 15.07 -10.11
C GLU A 22 0.67 16.47 -10.75
N GLN A 23 -0.23 16.72 -11.71
CA GLN A 23 -0.42 18.03 -12.34
C GLN A 23 -0.83 19.10 -11.34
N ASN A 24 -1.59 18.74 -10.30
CA ASN A 24 -1.96 19.62 -9.20
C ASN A 24 -0.85 19.77 -8.14
N GLY A 25 0.33 19.20 -8.36
CA GLY A 25 1.47 19.28 -7.45
C GLY A 25 1.29 18.46 -6.16
N ILE A 26 0.46 17.42 -6.20
CA ILE A 26 0.27 16.47 -5.11
C ILE A 26 1.26 15.31 -5.30
N LYS A 27 2.01 14.99 -4.25
CA LYS A 27 2.89 13.82 -4.23
C LYS A 27 2.32 12.78 -3.28
N ILE A 28 2.26 11.52 -3.72
CA ILE A 28 1.74 10.43 -2.92
C ILE A 28 2.83 9.37 -2.74
N LEU A 29 3.07 8.97 -1.49
CA LEU A 29 3.85 7.79 -1.15
C LEU A 29 2.93 6.82 -0.41
N ARG A 30 2.80 5.61 -0.94
CA ARG A 30 1.99 4.56 -0.31
C ARG A 30 2.89 3.53 0.33
N ILE A 31 2.73 3.34 1.64
CA ILE A 31 3.43 2.32 2.41
C ILE A 31 2.55 1.07 2.40
N VAL A 32 3.08 0.00 1.83
CA VAL A 32 2.35 -1.23 1.52
C VAL A 32 2.97 -2.39 2.27
N ASN A 33 2.19 -3.08 3.09
CA ASN A 33 2.57 -4.39 3.59
C ASN A 33 2.15 -5.44 2.55
N VAL A 34 3.11 -6.20 2.01
CA VAL A 34 2.82 -7.22 0.98
C VAL A 34 1.96 -8.38 1.50
N ASP A 35 1.89 -8.54 2.83
CA ASP A 35 1.06 -9.52 3.51
C ASP A 35 -0.34 -8.99 3.86
N ASP A 36 -0.63 -7.72 3.57
CA ASP A 36 -1.92 -7.10 3.79
C ASP A 36 -2.80 -7.24 2.54
N VAL A 37 -3.92 -7.95 2.68
CA VAL A 37 -4.89 -8.19 1.59
C VAL A 37 -5.63 -6.92 1.17
N VAL A 38 -5.82 -5.96 2.06
CA VAL A 38 -6.51 -4.70 1.75
C VAL A 38 -5.70 -3.90 0.74
N THR A 39 -4.38 -3.95 0.82
CA THR A 39 -3.54 -3.26 -0.18
C THR A 39 -3.65 -3.86 -1.58
N LYS A 40 -4.22 -5.07 -1.70
CA LYS A 40 -4.44 -5.84 -2.94
C LYS A 40 -5.81 -5.62 -3.58
N VAL A 41 -6.70 -4.84 -2.97
CA VAL A 41 -7.97 -4.46 -3.58
C VAL A 41 -7.78 -3.18 -4.42
N PRO A 42 -8.51 -3.00 -5.53
CA PRO A 42 -9.67 -3.78 -5.98
C PRO A 42 -9.35 -5.10 -6.71
N TRP A 43 -8.10 -5.42 -7.03
CA TRP A 43 -7.72 -6.56 -7.90
C TRP A 43 -8.05 -7.95 -7.33
N LEU A 44 -8.27 -8.08 -6.02
CA LEU A 44 -8.82 -9.31 -5.46
C LEU A 44 -10.27 -9.58 -5.91
N VAL A 45 -10.98 -8.55 -6.40
CA VAL A 45 -12.41 -8.61 -6.78
C VAL A 45 -12.61 -8.62 -8.30
N VAL A 46 -11.63 -8.14 -9.08
CA VAL A 46 -11.63 -8.09 -10.55
C VAL A 46 -10.45 -8.92 -11.07
N ASN A 47 -10.70 -9.88 -11.98
CA ASN A 47 -9.71 -10.86 -12.47
C ASN A 47 -8.31 -10.27 -12.71
N LEU A 48 -7.30 -10.98 -12.22
CA LEU A 48 -5.93 -10.55 -11.94
C LEU A 48 -5.03 -10.32 -13.16
N GLU A 49 -5.58 -10.34 -14.38
CA GLU A 49 -4.79 -10.22 -15.62
C GLU A 49 -4.60 -8.76 -16.06
N ASP A 50 -5.41 -7.83 -15.55
CA ASP A 50 -5.31 -6.42 -15.90
C ASP A 50 -4.53 -5.61 -14.85
N MET A 51 -3.39 -5.09 -15.31
CA MET A 51 -2.65 -3.93 -14.79
C MET A 51 -1.64 -4.16 -13.66
N THR A 52 -0.54 -4.82 -14.04
CA THR A 52 0.72 -4.87 -13.29
C THR A 52 1.61 -3.63 -13.43
N SER A 53 1.14 -2.53 -14.02
CA SER A 53 2.01 -1.41 -14.42
C SER A 53 1.58 -0.02 -13.93
N SER A 54 1.00 0.12 -12.73
CA SER A 54 0.86 1.46 -12.16
C SER A 54 2.21 1.93 -11.60
N GLU A 55 2.76 3.00 -12.15
CA GLU A 55 3.97 3.70 -11.69
C GLU A 55 3.75 4.47 -10.36
N ASP A 56 2.96 3.89 -9.45
CA ASP A 56 2.73 4.50 -8.15
C ASP A 56 4.00 4.40 -7.30
N ALA A 57 4.41 5.51 -6.69
CA ALA A 57 5.49 5.50 -5.69
C ALA A 57 5.04 4.69 -4.45
N GLN A 58 5.50 3.44 -4.35
CA GLN A 58 5.19 2.53 -3.26
C GLN A 58 6.44 2.11 -2.49
N LEU A 59 6.38 2.19 -1.16
CA LEU A 59 7.33 1.54 -0.26
C LEU A 59 6.73 0.21 0.19
N ARG A 60 7.24 -0.89 -0.36
CA ARG A 60 6.71 -2.24 -0.11
C ARG A 60 7.54 -2.93 0.98
N LEU A 61 6.88 -3.34 2.05
CA LEU A 61 7.47 -3.95 3.24
C LEU A 61 6.79 -5.29 3.54
N SER A 62 7.49 -6.17 4.25
CA SER A 62 7.01 -7.52 4.58
C SER A 62 6.89 -7.67 6.09
N SER A 63 5.65 -7.81 6.57
CA SER A 63 5.36 -8.02 7.99
C SER A 63 5.79 -9.39 8.51
N LYS A 64 6.00 -10.37 7.62
CA LYS A 64 6.55 -11.70 7.97
C LYS A 64 7.97 -11.67 8.55
N GLU A 65 8.71 -10.58 8.33
CA GLU A 65 10.06 -10.40 8.89
C GLU A 65 10.03 -10.01 10.37
N LEU A 66 8.85 -9.66 10.91
CA LEU A 66 8.69 -9.28 12.30
C LEU A 66 8.60 -10.52 13.21
N PRO A 67 9.52 -10.69 14.18
CA PRO A 67 9.61 -11.90 15.00
C PRO A 67 8.43 -12.09 15.97
N TYR A 68 7.70 -11.02 16.29
CA TYR A 68 6.54 -11.02 17.20
C TYR A 68 5.19 -11.12 16.48
N LEU A 69 5.18 -11.11 15.15
CA LEU A 69 3.95 -11.19 14.38
C LEU A 69 3.58 -12.66 14.16
N ASN A 70 2.37 -13.05 14.58
CA ASN A 70 1.86 -14.38 14.29
C ASN A 70 1.69 -14.53 12.77
N LYS A 71 2.49 -15.41 12.17
CA LYS A 71 2.45 -15.74 10.74
C LYS A 71 1.11 -16.39 10.40
N GLY A 72 0.10 -15.58 10.11
CA GLY A 72 -1.25 -16.05 9.78
C GLY A 72 -2.38 -15.10 10.19
N ASP A 73 -2.11 -14.13 11.06
CA ASP A 73 -3.13 -13.15 11.45
C ASP A 73 -3.24 -12.02 10.41
N VAL A 74 -4.15 -12.21 9.46
CA VAL A 74 -4.46 -11.25 8.39
C VAL A 74 -5.02 -9.93 8.95
N ALA A 75 -5.65 -9.95 10.13
CA ALA A 75 -6.10 -8.72 10.77
C ALA A 75 -4.91 -7.90 11.27
N MET A 76 -3.88 -8.55 11.82
CA MET A 76 -2.66 -7.87 12.25
C MET A 76 -1.82 -7.33 11.09
N SER A 77 -1.87 -7.96 9.90
CA SER A 77 -1.11 -7.45 8.74
C SER A 77 -1.66 -6.12 8.22
N HIS A 78 -2.93 -5.81 8.51
CA HIS A 78 -3.58 -4.53 8.21
C HIS A 78 -3.57 -3.53 9.39
N ASP A 79 -3.03 -3.88 10.55
CA ASP A 79 -2.95 -2.97 11.71
C ASP A 79 -1.93 -1.84 11.45
N LEU A 80 -2.33 -0.59 11.65
CA LEU A 80 -1.44 0.58 11.58
C LEU A 80 -0.20 0.41 12.47
N LYS A 81 -0.32 -0.26 13.62
CA LYS A 81 0.82 -0.53 14.50
C LYS A 81 1.89 -1.38 13.79
N THR A 82 1.47 -2.37 13.00
CA THR A 82 2.37 -3.20 12.19
C THR A 82 3.10 -2.33 11.18
N TYR A 83 2.39 -1.44 10.48
CA TYR A 83 2.98 -0.49 9.54
C TYR A 83 4.00 0.46 10.17
N LEU A 84 3.70 1.03 11.34
CA LEU A 84 4.60 1.93 12.04
C LEU A 84 5.88 1.21 12.49
N HIS A 85 5.76 -0.04 12.93
CA HIS A 85 6.94 -0.86 13.23
C HIS A 85 7.77 -1.18 11.98
N LEU A 86 7.13 -1.52 10.87
CA LEU A 86 7.81 -1.78 9.59
C LEU A 86 8.63 -0.59 9.11
N VAL A 87 8.12 0.64 9.24
CA VAL A 87 8.88 1.85 8.87
C VAL A 87 10.01 2.13 9.86
N LYS A 88 9.82 1.82 11.15
CA LYS A 88 10.82 2.07 12.18
C LYS A 88 12.08 1.20 12.04
N ILE A 89 11.98 0.05 11.37
CA ILE A 89 13.09 -0.89 11.16
C ILE A 89 13.87 -0.65 9.85
N LEU A 90 13.42 0.29 9.02
CA LEU A 90 14.16 0.79 7.85
C LEU A 90 15.24 1.79 8.28
#